data_AF-A0A846HJ89-F1
#
_entry.id   AF-A0A846HJ89-F1
#
_cell.length_a   1.000
_cell.length_b   1.000
_cell.length_c   1.000
_cell.angle_alpha   90.00
_cell.angle_beta   90.00
_cell.angle_gamma   90.00
#
_symmetry.space_group_name_H-M   'P 1'
#
loop_
_entity.id
_entity.type
_entity.pdbx_description
1 polymer ?
#
loop_
_entity_poly.entity_id
_entity_poly.type
_entity_poly.pdbx_seq_one_letter_code
_entity_poly.pdbx_strand_id
1 'polypeptide(L)'
;MRGTGDQNLFVLTFYIIGVTYTFNRMIESIDDQIKFEYQKKDVEEQLKEQNIQDHVGISFKFKPSNSLEDVKELSISIENKSDNLAVYVDWDNSSIVVEHNKQSRRVIRKSPDLTRDLAVPQSPSLVAPKKTLTEAVTAEDVFERDQVAGTYTPKKPIVNIIALQKSPVRAQNILYSDFMKQRKNLNFSLQLVLRISEVRVGLAPGVNIPAMCIINCPFVVRKLPWTYALPWNSKRK
;
A
#
# COMPACT_ATOMS: atom_id res chain seq x y z
N MET A 1 52.93 -16.87 -37.63
CA MET A 1 51.97 -17.19 -36.55
C MET A 1 51.43 -15.88 -35.96
N ARG A 2 50.33 -15.36 -36.50
CA ARG A 2 49.63 -14.13 -36.04
C ARG A 2 48.11 -14.38 -36.05
N GLY A 3 47.67 -15.47 -35.41
CA GLY A 3 46.26 -15.90 -35.43
C GLY A 3 45.64 -16.09 -34.05
N THR A 4 46.46 -16.42 -33.05
CA THR A 4 46.00 -16.77 -31.70
C THR A 4 45.78 -15.56 -30.79
N GLY A 5 46.57 -14.49 -30.92
CA GLY A 5 46.43 -13.28 -30.09
C GLY A 5 45.15 -12.50 -30.39
N ASP A 6 44.86 -12.27 -31.68
CA ASP A 6 43.69 -11.50 -32.11
C ASP A 6 42.39 -12.27 -31.83
N GLN A 7 42.35 -13.58 -32.08
CA GLN A 7 41.19 -14.42 -31.72
C GLN A 7 40.93 -14.43 -30.21
N ASN A 8 41.97 -14.54 -29.38
CA ASN A 8 41.81 -14.47 -27.92
C ASN A 8 41.31 -13.09 -27.46
N LEU A 9 41.75 -12.01 -28.12
CA LEU A 9 41.28 -10.66 -27.85
C LEU A 9 39.79 -10.51 -28.20
N PHE A 10 39.36 -10.98 -29.38
CA PHE A 10 37.95 -10.96 -29.77
C PHE A 10 37.07 -11.76 -28.81
N VAL A 11 37.50 -12.97 -28.43
CA VAL A 11 36.77 -13.80 -27.47
C VAL A 11 36.67 -13.11 -26.10
N LEU A 12 37.76 -12.50 -25.62
CA LEU A 12 37.76 -11.75 -24.36
C LEU A 12 36.84 -10.52 -24.43
N THR A 13 36.85 -9.77 -25.54
CA THR A 13 35.99 -8.60 -25.73
C THR A 13 34.52 -9.00 -25.74
N PHE A 14 34.13 -10.01 -26.51
CA PHE A 14 32.74 -10.49 -26.52
C PHE A 14 32.32 -11.06 -25.16
N TYR A 15 33.22 -11.73 -24.46
CA TYR A 15 32.97 -12.21 -23.11
C TYR A 15 32.72 -11.06 -22.13
N ILE A 16 33.56 -10.03 -22.11
CA ILE A 16 33.37 -8.85 -21.24
C ILE A 16 32.07 -8.13 -21.58
N ILE A 17 31.75 -7.94 -22.87
CA ILE A 17 30.49 -7.34 -23.30
C ILE A 17 29.30 -8.17 -22.83
N GLY A 18 29.36 -9.49 -23.01
CA GLY A 18 28.31 -10.42 -22.58
C GLY A 18 28.09 -10.39 -21.06
N VAL A 19 29.18 -10.48 -20.29
CA VAL A 19 29.13 -10.39 -18.82
C VAL A 19 28.58 -9.04 -18.38
N THR A 20 29.08 -7.93 -18.93
CA THR A 20 28.61 -6.58 -18.59
C THR A 20 27.14 -6.39 -18.93
N TYR A 21 26.70 -6.89 -20.09
CA TYR A 21 25.31 -6.86 -20.52
C TYR A 21 24.40 -7.65 -19.55
N THR A 22 24.80 -8.88 -19.18
CA THR A 22 24.03 -9.69 -18.23
C THR A 22 23.98 -9.07 -16.84
N PHE A 23 25.07 -8.49 -16.36
CA PHE A 23 25.11 -7.76 -15.08
C PHE A 23 24.21 -6.53 -15.09
N ASN A 24 24.24 -5.73 -16.16
CA ASN A 24 23.36 -4.56 -16.30
C ASN A 24 21.88 -4.99 -16.30
N ARG A 25 21.52 -6.03 -17.07
CA ARG A 25 20.15 -6.57 -17.05
C ARG A 25 19.73 -7.08 -15.68
N MET A 26 20.66 -7.71 -14.95
CA MET A 26 20.40 -8.18 -13.59
C MET A 26 20.11 -7.01 -12.66
N ILE A 27 20.93 -5.95 -12.70
CA ILE A 27 20.72 -4.74 -11.90
C ILE A 27 19.38 -4.09 -12.23
N GLU A 28 19.06 -3.91 -13.52
CA GLU A 28 17.78 -3.34 -13.96
C GLU A 28 16.58 -4.15 -13.46
N SER A 29 16.64 -5.48 -13.51
CA SER A 29 15.54 -6.34 -13.04
C SER A 29 15.32 -6.29 -11.52
N ILE A 30 16.33 -5.84 -10.76
CA ILE A 30 16.36 -5.80 -9.31
C ILE A 30 16.12 -4.37 -8.79
N ASP A 31 16.35 -3.35 -9.63
CA ASP A 31 16.23 -1.95 -9.24
C ASP A 31 14.79 -1.54 -8.93
N ASP A 32 13.77 -2.16 -9.54
CA ASP A 32 12.36 -1.76 -9.39
C ASP A 32 11.69 -2.24 -8.08
N GLN A 33 12.39 -2.10 -6.96
CA GLN A 33 11.91 -2.45 -5.63
C GLN A 33 11.53 -1.21 -4.82
N ILE A 34 10.39 -1.30 -4.15
CA ILE A 34 9.84 -0.24 -3.31
C ILE A 34 9.47 -0.78 -1.93
N LYS A 35 9.43 0.13 -0.96
CA LYS A 35 9.00 -0.14 0.40
C LYS A 35 7.86 0.80 0.78
N PHE A 36 6.86 0.23 1.46
CA PHE A 36 5.75 0.97 2.03
C PHE A 36 6.00 1.13 3.53
N GLU A 37 5.91 2.35 4.01
CA GLU A 37 6.13 2.70 5.40
C GLU A 37 4.89 3.40 5.95
N TYR A 38 4.17 2.70 6.83
CA TYR A 38 3.08 3.26 7.62
C TYR A 38 3.64 4.18 8.70
N GLN A 39 3.18 5.43 8.73
CA GLN A 39 3.59 6.38 9.76
C GLN A 39 2.72 6.18 11.01
N LYS A 40 3.08 5.16 11.80
CA LYS A 40 2.34 4.78 13.02
C LYS A 40 2.23 5.93 14.02
N LYS A 41 3.26 6.77 14.13
CA LYS A 41 3.31 7.89 15.08
C LYS A 41 2.20 8.90 14.83
N ASP A 42 1.98 9.27 13.57
CA ASP A 42 0.96 10.23 13.16
C ASP A 42 -0.46 9.73 13.48
N VAL A 43 -0.67 8.40 13.41
CA VAL A 43 -1.95 7.80 13.80
C VAL A 43 -2.09 7.71 15.32
N GLU A 44 -1.04 7.34 16.05
CA GLU A 44 -1.06 7.32 17.51
C GLU A 44 -1.32 8.71 18.10
N GLU A 45 -0.83 9.77 17.46
CA GLU A 45 -1.11 11.16 17.83
C GLU A 45 -2.58 11.52 17.58
N GLN A 46 -3.12 11.23 16.39
CA GLN A 46 -4.55 11.45 16.10
C GLN A 46 -5.48 10.69 17.05
N LEU A 47 -5.13 9.46 17.41
CA LEU A 47 -5.92 8.66 18.37
C LEU A 47 -5.90 9.29 19.76
N LYS A 48 -4.78 9.91 20.17
CA LYS A 48 -4.68 10.65 21.44
C LYS A 48 -5.49 11.94 21.42
N GLU A 49 -5.40 12.72 20.35
CA GLU A 49 -6.17 13.96 20.18
C GLU A 49 -7.69 13.71 20.26
N GLN A 50 -8.13 12.55 19.74
CA GLN A 50 -9.53 12.14 19.77
C GLN A 50 -9.91 11.35 21.04
N ASN A 51 -9.00 11.19 22.02
CA ASN A 51 -9.19 10.44 23.26
C ASN A 51 -9.62 8.97 23.08
N ILE A 52 -9.15 8.31 22.01
CA ILE A 52 -9.49 6.91 21.68
C ILE A 52 -8.29 5.96 21.60
N GLN A 53 -7.09 6.40 21.98
CA GLN A 53 -5.85 5.62 21.94
C GLN A 53 -5.92 4.31 22.76
N ASP A 54 -6.66 4.35 23.86
CA ASP A 54 -6.84 3.22 24.77
C ASP A 54 -8.00 2.30 24.33
N HIS A 55 -8.79 2.73 23.35
CA HIS A 55 -9.98 2.04 22.85
C HIS A 55 -9.75 1.35 21.50
N VAL A 56 -8.92 1.93 20.63
CA VAL A 56 -8.70 1.46 19.27
C VAL A 56 -7.21 1.34 18.96
N GLY A 57 -6.81 0.25 18.31
CA GLY A 57 -5.51 0.08 17.68
C GLY A 57 -5.65 -0.09 16.17
N ILE A 58 -4.82 0.61 15.38
CA ILE A 58 -4.79 0.48 13.93
C ILE A 58 -3.37 0.10 13.49
N SER A 59 -3.26 -0.97 12.71
CA SER A 59 -1.99 -1.47 12.20
C SER A 59 -2.12 -2.03 10.79
N PHE A 60 -1.00 -2.10 10.09
CA PHE A 60 -0.91 -2.58 8.72
C PHE A 60 0.24 -3.57 8.58
N LYS A 61 0.04 -4.59 7.74
CA LYS A 61 1.10 -5.57 7.41
C LYS A 61 1.62 -5.29 6.01
N PHE A 62 2.94 -5.14 5.90
CA PHE A 62 3.64 -4.94 4.63
C PHE A 62 4.75 -5.97 4.46
N LYS A 63 5.00 -6.36 3.21
CA LYS A 63 6.22 -7.08 2.84
C LYS A 63 7.43 -6.16 2.98
N PRO A 64 8.63 -6.69 3.27
CA PRO A 64 9.86 -5.90 3.37
C PRO A 64 10.19 -5.11 2.10
N SER A 65 9.89 -5.69 0.93
CA SER A 65 9.99 -5.04 -0.37
C SER A 65 8.86 -5.53 -1.28
N ASN A 66 8.50 -4.71 -2.25
CA ASN A 66 7.47 -4.97 -3.24
C ASN A 66 7.96 -4.47 -4.60
N SER A 67 7.51 -5.07 -5.70
CA SER A 67 7.67 -4.47 -7.02
C SER A 67 6.82 -3.20 -7.16
N LEU A 68 7.06 -2.41 -8.21
CA LEU A 68 6.26 -1.23 -8.54
C LEU A 68 4.75 -1.52 -8.76
N GLU A 69 4.38 -2.76 -9.06
CA GLU A 69 3.00 -3.16 -9.36
C GLU A 69 2.35 -4.05 -8.28
N ASP A 70 3.11 -4.50 -7.29
CA ASP A 70 2.69 -5.56 -6.37
C ASP A 70 1.63 -5.12 -5.35
N VAL A 71 1.62 -3.84 -4.96
CA VAL A 71 0.77 -3.37 -3.86
C VAL A 71 -0.59 -2.93 -4.37
N LYS A 72 -1.45 -3.93 -4.54
CA LYS A 72 -2.84 -3.80 -4.98
C LYS A 72 -3.83 -3.76 -3.82
N GLU A 73 -3.42 -4.20 -2.64
CA GLU A 73 -4.26 -4.34 -1.44
C GLU A 73 -3.45 -3.95 -0.20
N LEU A 74 -4.13 -3.38 0.81
CA LEU A 74 -3.58 -3.12 2.14
C LEU A 74 -4.21 -4.11 3.12
N SER A 75 -3.38 -4.84 3.86
CA SER A 75 -3.86 -5.65 4.97
C SER A 75 -3.94 -4.77 6.21
N ILE A 76 -5.16 -4.38 6.58
CA ILE A 76 -5.45 -3.58 7.77
C ILE A 76 -5.84 -4.49 8.93
N SER A 77 -5.41 -4.14 10.14
CA SER A 77 -5.85 -4.77 11.38
C SER A 77 -6.31 -3.70 12.35
N ILE A 78 -7.58 -3.77 12.74
CA ILE A 78 -8.26 -2.85 13.65
C ILE A 78 -8.56 -3.64 14.92
N GLU A 79 -7.89 -3.26 16.00
CA GLU A 79 -8.06 -3.84 17.32
C GLU A 79 -9.01 -2.97 18.14
N ASN A 80 -10.03 -3.61 18.72
CA ASN A 80 -10.86 -2.99 19.74
C ASN A 80 -10.32 -3.39 21.11
N LYS A 81 -9.70 -2.43 21.79
CA LYS A 81 -9.09 -2.61 23.13
C LYS A 81 -10.10 -2.40 24.27
N SER A 82 -11.28 -1.91 23.95
CA SER A 82 -12.30 -1.57 24.94
C SER A 82 -12.93 -2.83 25.56
N ASP A 83 -13.43 -2.68 26.78
CA ASP A 83 -14.15 -3.75 27.50
C ASP A 83 -15.62 -3.87 27.09
N ASN A 84 -16.27 -2.75 26.77
CA ASN A 84 -17.73 -2.65 26.60
C ASN A 84 -18.18 -1.92 25.32
N LEU A 85 -17.26 -1.28 24.60
CA LEU A 85 -17.57 -0.54 23.38
C LEU A 85 -17.42 -1.43 22.15
N ALA A 86 -18.36 -1.30 21.22
CA ALA A 86 -18.23 -1.79 19.86
C ALA A 86 -17.60 -0.71 18.97
N VAL A 87 -16.72 -1.14 18.07
CA VAL A 87 -16.14 -0.28 17.03
C VAL A 87 -16.68 -0.75 15.68
N TYR A 88 -17.36 0.13 14.98
CA TYR A 88 -17.85 -0.12 13.63
C TYR A 88 -16.95 0.59 12.62
N VAL A 89 -16.52 -0.13 11.61
CA VAL A 89 -15.68 0.40 10.53
C VAL A 89 -16.57 0.69 9.33
N ASP A 90 -16.65 1.95 8.93
CA ASP A 90 -17.48 2.40 7.82
C ASP A 90 -16.66 2.49 6.53
N TRP A 91 -16.72 1.43 5.74
CA TRP A 91 -15.90 1.29 4.53
C TRP A 91 -16.32 2.23 3.41
N ASP A 92 -17.62 2.48 3.25
CA ASP A 92 -18.13 3.34 2.17
C ASP A 92 -17.80 4.82 2.40
N ASN A 93 -17.72 5.24 3.65
CA ASN A 93 -17.30 6.59 4.00
C ASN A 93 -15.77 6.73 4.16
N SER A 94 -15.02 5.63 4.04
CA SER A 94 -13.56 5.65 4.06
C SER A 94 -13.00 5.91 2.66
N SER A 95 -11.85 6.58 2.59
CA SER A 95 -11.23 6.94 1.32
C SER A 95 -9.72 6.68 1.28
N ILE A 96 -9.21 6.30 0.11
CA ILE A 96 -7.77 6.30 -0.18
C ILE A 96 -7.45 7.58 -0.94
N VAL A 97 -6.59 8.41 -0.35
CA VAL A 97 -6.16 9.68 -0.91
C VAL A 97 -4.73 9.55 -1.43
N VAL A 98 -4.52 9.91 -2.69
CA VAL A 98 -3.20 9.87 -3.33
C VAL A 98 -2.72 11.30 -3.56
N GLU A 99 -1.65 11.69 -2.87
CA GLU A 99 -1.25 13.09 -2.76
C GLU A 99 -0.84 13.71 -4.10
N HIS A 100 -0.13 12.96 -4.94
CA HIS A 100 0.46 13.51 -6.16
C HIS A 100 -0.55 13.74 -7.29
N ASN A 101 -1.69 13.06 -7.27
CA ASN A 101 -2.77 13.24 -8.27
C ASN A 101 -4.04 13.85 -7.66
N LYS A 102 -4.04 14.12 -6.34
CA LYS A 102 -5.16 14.68 -5.57
C LYS A 102 -6.46 13.90 -5.71
N GLN A 103 -6.38 12.61 -6.03
CA GLN A 103 -7.56 11.75 -6.15
C GLN A 103 -7.93 11.21 -4.77
N SER A 104 -9.22 11.32 -4.45
CA SER A 104 -9.85 10.58 -3.37
C SER A 104 -10.67 9.45 -3.97
N ARG A 105 -10.42 8.22 -3.51
CA ARG A 105 -10.99 7.01 -4.09
C ARG A 105 -11.68 6.21 -3.02
N ARG A 106 -12.85 5.67 -3.35
CA ARG A 106 -13.64 4.85 -2.44
C ARG A 106 -12.87 3.60 -2.03
N VAL A 107 -12.87 3.31 -0.73
CA VAL A 107 -12.27 2.09 -0.17
C VAL A 107 -13.21 0.93 -0.43
N ILE A 108 -12.67 -0.19 -0.91
CA ILE A 108 -13.40 -1.44 -1.09
C ILE A 108 -12.73 -2.52 -0.22
N ARG A 109 -13.51 -3.12 0.67
CA ARG A 109 -13.13 -4.31 1.43
C ARG A 109 -13.30 -5.55 0.58
N LYS A 110 -12.23 -6.33 0.44
CA LYS A 110 -12.26 -7.62 -0.25
C LYS A 110 -12.87 -8.67 0.66
N SER A 111 -13.98 -9.28 0.23
CA SER A 111 -14.55 -10.43 0.90
C SER A 111 -14.06 -11.72 0.21
N PRO A 112 -13.67 -12.77 0.96
CA PRO A 112 -13.07 -13.98 0.38
C PRO A 112 -13.96 -14.68 -0.66
N ASP A 113 -15.28 -14.63 -0.47
CA ASP A 113 -16.22 -15.53 -1.14
C ASP A 113 -17.18 -14.83 -2.12
N LEU A 114 -17.03 -13.53 -2.36
CA LEU A 114 -17.99 -12.77 -3.16
C LEU A 114 -17.36 -12.07 -4.35
N THR A 115 -17.78 -12.49 -5.53
CA THR A 115 -17.70 -11.69 -6.76
C THR A 115 -18.62 -10.50 -6.58
N ARG A 116 -18.08 -9.43 -6.00
CA ARG A 116 -18.88 -8.32 -5.52
C ARG A 116 -19.21 -7.35 -6.66
N ASP A 117 -20.48 -6.98 -6.76
CA ASP A 117 -20.89 -5.80 -7.52
C ASP A 117 -20.45 -4.55 -6.77
N LEU A 118 -19.60 -3.74 -7.40
CA LEU A 118 -19.05 -2.51 -6.84
C LEU A 118 -20.12 -1.42 -6.64
N ALA A 119 -21.25 -1.52 -7.35
CA ALA A 119 -22.39 -0.61 -7.19
C ALA A 119 -23.13 -0.82 -5.85
N VAL A 120 -22.93 -1.95 -5.17
CA VAL A 120 -23.64 -2.28 -3.92
C VAL A 120 -22.91 -1.69 -2.70
N PRO A 121 -23.61 -0.92 -1.84
CA PRO A 121 -23.06 -0.38 -0.60
C PRO A 121 -22.42 -1.44 0.31
N GLN A 122 -21.37 -1.06 1.01
CA GLN A 122 -20.65 -1.88 1.98
C GLN A 122 -21.27 -1.75 3.35
N SER A 123 -21.76 -2.87 3.87
CA SER A 123 -22.12 -2.97 5.28
C SER A 123 -20.89 -2.67 6.15
N PRO A 124 -21.04 -1.84 7.20
CA PRO A 124 -19.98 -1.62 8.17
C PRO A 124 -19.55 -2.92 8.84
N SER A 125 -18.27 -3.04 9.18
CA SER A 125 -17.78 -4.19 9.95
C SER A 125 -17.77 -3.88 11.44
N LEU A 126 -18.31 -4.79 12.25
CA LEU A 126 -18.25 -4.72 13.70
C LEU A 126 -16.96 -5.36 14.23
N VAL A 127 -16.22 -4.62 15.05
CA VAL A 127 -15.14 -5.13 15.89
C VAL A 127 -15.65 -5.19 17.33
N ALA A 128 -15.94 -6.40 17.80
CA ALA A 128 -16.40 -6.63 19.17
C ALA A 128 -15.32 -6.27 20.22
N PRO A 129 -15.70 -5.99 21.47
CA PRO A 129 -14.76 -5.72 22.55
C PRO A 129 -13.64 -6.78 22.66
N LYS A 130 -12.40 -6.35 22.83
CA LYS A 130 -11.19 -7.20 22.92
C LYS A 130 -10.94 -8.10 21.71
N LYS A 131 -11.50 -7.76 20.54
CA LYS A 131 -11.30 -8.50 19.29
C LYS A 131 -10.59 -7.63 18.27
N THR A 132 -10.01 -8.31 17.29
CA THR A 132 -9.31 -7.68 16.17
C THR A 132 -9.97 -8.10 14.87
N LEU A 133 -10.26 -7.13 14.03
CA LEU A 133 -10.70 -7.32 12.66
C LEU A 133 -9.49 -7.21 11.74
N THR A 134 -9.22 -8.24 10.93
CA THR A 134 -8.20 -8.21 9.89
C THR A 134 -8.86 -8.34 8.53
N GLU A 135 -8.63 -7.35 7.67
CA GLU A 135 -9.27 -7.26 6.36
C GLU A 135 -8.26 -6.83 5.29
N ALA A 136 -8.52 -7.24 4.05
CA ALA A 136 -7.81 -6.72 2.89
C ALA A 136 -8.65 -5.62 2.24
N VAL A 137 -8.09 -4.41 2.13
CA VAL A 137 -8.77 -3.26 1.55
C VAL A 137 -8.02 -2.74 0.32
N THR A 138 -8.75 -2.23 -0.65
CA THR A 138 -8.19 -1.62 -1.86
C THR A 138 -9.04 -0.42 -2.29
N ALA A 139 -8.70 0.21 -3.40
CA ALA A 139 -9.49 1.28 -4.00
C ALA A 139 -10.41 0.71 -5.11
N GLU A 140 -11.54 1.35 -5.36
CA GLU A 140 -12.50 0.90 -6.38
C GLU A 140 -11.90 0.86 -7.81
N ASP A 141 -11.11 1.87 -8.18
CA ASP A 141 -10.47 2.01 -9.50
C ASP A 141 -9.36 0.97 -9.79
N VAL A 142 -8.94 0.25 -8.75
CA VAL A 142 -7.96 -0.83 -8.83
C VAL A 142 -8.58 -2.11 -9.40
N PHE A 143 -9.89 -2.30 -9.24
CA PHE A 143 -10.59 -3.44 -9.79
C PHE A 143 -10.74 -3.36 -11.31
N GLU A 144 -10.52 -4.49 -11.95
CA GLU A 144 -10.85 -4.69 -13.36
C GLU A 144 -11.66 -5.96 -13.50
N ARG A 145 -12.61 -5.95 -14.44
CA ARG A 145 -13.39 -7.14 -14.76
C ARG A 145 -12.49 -8.15 -15.46
N ASP A 146 -12.37 -9.33 -14.88
CA ASP A 146 -11.78 -10.47 -15.54
C ASP A 146 -12.72 -10.96 -16.64
N GLN A 147 -12.26 -10.93 -17.89
CA GLN A 147 -13.08 -11.30 -19.04
C GLN A 147 -13.37 -12.81 -19.10
N VAL A 148 -12.55 -13.64 -18.45
CA VAL A 148 -12.68 -15.09 -18.46
C VAL A 148 -13.55 -15.56 -17.30
N ALA A 149 -13.27 -15.08 -16.09
CA ALA A 149 -14.03 -15.47 -14.90
C ALA A 149 -15.33 -14.65 -14.74
N GLY A 150 -15.45 -13.50 -15.41
CA GLY A 150 -16.56 -12.57 -15.26
C GLY A 150 -16.54 -11.79 -13.94
N THR A 151 -15.48 -11.92 -13.13
CA THR A 151 -15.38 -11.38 -11.77
C THR A 151 -14.49 -10.14 -11.71
N TYR A 152 -14.76 -9.22 -10.77
CA TYR A 152 -13.88 -8.07 -10.55
C TYR A 152 -12.70 -8.50 -9.67
N THR A 153 -11.48 -8.27 -10.17
CA THR A 153 -10.24 -8.57 -9.44
C THR A 153 -9.32 -7.35 -9.40
N PRO A 154 -8.58 -7.14 -8.30
CA PRO A 154 -7.65 -6.01 -8.20
C PRO A 154 -6.45 -6.27 -9.10
N LYS A 155 -6.39 -5.60 -10.26
CA LYS A 155 -5.32 -5.77 -11.25
C LYS A 155 -4.28 -4.66 -11.18
N LYS A 156 -4.67 -3.46 -10.77
CA LYS A 156 -3.76 -2.29 -10.67
C LYS A 156 -3.17 -2.14 -9.26
N PRO A 157 -1.99 -1.53 -9.11
CA PRO A 157 -1.51 -1.09 -7.81
C PRO A 157 -2.33 0.09 -7.28
N ILE A 158 -2.44 0.20 -5.95
CA ILE A 158 -3.07 1.35 -5.28
C ILE A 158 -2.35 2.64 -5.66
N VAL A 159 -1.01 2.61 -5.70
CA VAL A 159 -0.19 3.73 -6.19
C VAL A 159 0.43 3.30 -7.51
N ASN A 160 -0.11 3.80 -8.63
CA ASN A 160 0.37 3.43 -9.97
C ASN A 160 1.57 4.28 -10.39
N ILE A 161 2.76 3.84 -9.97
CA ILE A 161 4.03 4.53 -10.24
C ILE A 161 4.38 4.48 -11.72
N ILE A 162 4.09 3.37 -12.41
CA ILE A 162 4.39 3.18 -13.83
C ILE A 162 3.52 4.09 -14.70
N ALA A 163 2.27 4.36 -14.31
CA ALA A 163 1.44 5.33 -14.99
C ALA A 163 2.03 6.75 -14.97
N LEU A 164 2.85 7.10 -13.95
CA LEU A 164 3.54 8.38 -13.90
C LEU A 164 4.58 8.54 -15.02
N GLN A 165 5.22 7.44 -15.44
CA GLN A 165 6.20 7.44 -16.53
C GLN A 165 5.55 7.61 -17.91
N LYS A 166 4.34 7.08 -18.08
CA LYS A 166 3.59 7.09 -19.34
C LYS A 166 2.64 8.29 -19.45
N SER A 167 2.70 9.21 -18.49
CA SER A 167 1.77 10.31 -18.41
C SER A 167 2.06 11.38 -19.49
N PRO A 168 1.02 11.94 -20.13
CA PRO A 168 1.20 13.10 -21.00
C PRO A 168 1.60 14.37 -20.21
N VAL A 169 1.44 14.37 -18.88
CA VAL A 169 1.76 15.51 -18.02
C VAL A 169 3.24 15.50 -17.63
N ARG A 170 4.02 16.47 -18.13
CA ARG A 170 5.47 16.56 -17.88
C ARG A 170 5.85 16.53 -16.39
N ALA A 171 5.04 17.14 -15.52
CA ALA A 171 5.28 17.14 -14.08
C ALA A 171 5.24 15.72 -13.46
N GLN A 172 4.39 14.83 -13.99
CA GLN A 172 4.31 13.43 -13.53
C GLN A 172 5.52 12.61 -13.99
N ASN A 173 6.02 12.85 -15.21
CA ASN A 173 7.26 12.23 -15.70
C ASN A 173 8.49 12.67 -14.88
N ILE A 174 8.54 13.95 -14.48
CA ILE A 174 9.58 14.47 -13.58
C ILE A 174 9.47 13.79 -12.21
N LEU A 175 8.25 13.69 -11.66
CA LEU A 175 8.00 13.02 -10.39
C LEU A 175 8.45 11.55 -10.42
N TYR A 176 8.18 10.83 -11.51
CA TYR A 176 8.67 9.47 -11.72
C TYR A 176 10.19 9.40 -11.70
N SER A 177 10.87 10.25 -12.48
CA SER A 177 12.35 10.32 -12.50
C SER A 177 12.92 10.61 -11.11
N ASP A 178 12.34 11.56 -10.39
CA ASP A 178 12.82 11.93 -9.05
C ASP A 178 12.56 10.82 -8.03
N PHE A 179 11.46 10.08 -8.15
CA PHE A 179 11.20 8.89 -7.34
C PHE A 179 12.21 7.77 -7.61
N MET A 180 12.45 7.44 -8.88
CA MET A 180 13.42 6.39 -9.27
C MET A 180 14.85 6.74 -8.84
N LYS A 181 15.20 8.02 -8.85
CA LYS A 181 16.49 8.55 -8.36
C LYS A 181 16.54 8.74 -6.84
N GLN A 182 15.52 8.29 -6.09
CA GLN A 182 15.42 8.40 -4.63
C GLN A 182 15.48 9.85 -4.11
N ARG A 183 15.16 10.84 -4.95
CA ARG A 183 15.14 12.27 -4.56
C ARG A 183 13.83 12.65 -3.87
N LYS A 184 12.75 11.93 -4.20
CA LYS A 184 11.41 12.19 -3.67
C LYS A 184 10.68 10.89 -3.39
N ASN A 185 9.90 10.88 -2.32
CA ASN A 185 9.01 9.78 -1.99
C ASN A 185 7.59 10.08 -2.50
N LEU A 186 6.80 9.03 -2.69
CA LEU A 186 5.38 9.17 -3.00
C LEU A 186 4.58 8.92 -1.72
N ASN A 187 3.55 9.74 -1.51
CA ASN A 187 2.70 9.63 -0.32
C ASN A 187 1.27 9.33 -0.74
N PHE A 188 0.59 8.55 0.08
CA PHE A 188 -0.85 8.36 0.02
C PHE A 188 -1.35 8.08 1.45
N SER A 189 -2.65 8.18 1.68
CA SER A 189 -3.24 7.86 2.97
C SER A 189 -4.52 7.08 2.82
N LEU A 190 -4.88 6.35 3.88
CA LEU A 190 -6.19 5.76 4.08
C LEU A 190 -6.91 6.57 5.16
N GLN A 191 -7.95 7.31 4.78
CA GLN A 191 -8.87 7.94 5.72
C GLN A 191 -9.90 6.91 6.16
N LEU A 192 -9.80 6.48 7.41
CA LEU A 192 -10.66 5.47 8.00
C LEU A 192 -11.74 6.13 8.85
N VAL A 193 -13.01 5.80 8.59
CA VAL A 193 -14.15 6.26 9.38
C VAL A 193 -14.55 5.17 10.36
N LEU A 194 -14.52 5.51 11.65
CA LEU A 194 -14.88 4.64 12.76
C LEU A 194 -16.09 5.21 13.47
N ARG A 195 -17.04 4.34 13.84
CA ARG A 195 -18.16 4.68 14.73
C ARG A 195 -18.03 3.88 16.01
N ILE A 196 -18.06 4.56 17.14
CA ILE A 196 -17.91 3.92 18.46
C ILE A 196 -19.27 3.97 19.17
N SER A 197 -19.71 2.83 19.70
CA SER A 197 -21.01 2.72 20.34
C SER A 197 -21.00 1.66 21.44
N GLU A 198 -21.77 1.82 22.51
CA GLU A 198 -22.00 0.74 23.46
C GLU A 198 -22.89 -0.35 22.85
N VAL A 199 -22.56 -1.61 23.11
CA VAL A 199 -23.21 -2.78 22.50
C VAL A 199 -24.72 -2.87 22.81
N ARG A 200 -25.23 -2.17 23.85
CA ARG A 200 -26.61 -2.35 24.34
C ARG A 200 -27.49 -1.10 24.38
N VAL A 201 -26.95 0.13 24.42
CA VAL A 201 -27.74 1.35 24.67
C VAL A 201 -27.23 2.63 23.97
N GLY A 202 -26.21 2.55 23.12
CA GLY A 202 -25.51 3.74 22.61
C GLY A 202 -24.59 4.37 23.68
N LEU A 203 -23.74 5.32 23.29
CA LEU A 203 -22.80 5.95 24.23
C LEU A 203 -23.55 6.64 25.38
N ALA A 204 -23.21 6.31 26.63
CA ALA A 204 -23.78 6.98 27.79
C ALA A 204 -23.50 8.50 27.79
N PRO A 205 -24.46 9.36 28.18
CA PRO A 205 -24.22 10.80 28.32
C PRO A 205 -23.06 11.08 29.29
N GLY A 206 -22.09 11.90 28.85
CA GLY A 206 -20.92 12.29 29.66
C GLY A 206 -19.62 11.53 29.35
N VAL A 207 -19.65 10.54 28.44
CA VAL A 207 -18.44 9.89 27.94
C VAL A 207 -17.80 10.75 26.85
N ASN A 208 -16.54 11.17 27.03
CA ASN A 208 -15.81 12.03 26.10
C ASN A 208 -15.21 11.23 24.92
N ILE A 209 -16.05 10.39 24.27
CA ILE A 209 -15.68 9.62 23.10
C ILE A 209 -16.54 10.09 21.92
N PRO A 210 -15.93 10.53 20.80
CA PRO A 210 -16.70 10.92 19.64
C PRO A 210 -17.46 9.72 19.07
N ALA A 211 -18.75 9.89 18.80
CA ALA A 211 -19.58 8.84 18.19
C ALA A 211 -19.08 8.44 16.79
N MET A 212 -18.41 9.35 16.09
CA MET A 212 -17.74 9.11 14.81
C MET A 212 -16.35 9.75 14.83
N CYS A 213 -15.34 8.97 14.44
CA CYS A 213 -13.94 9.35 14.40
C CYS A 213 -13.43 9.17 12.97
N ILE A 214 -12.66 10.13 12.46
CA ILE A 214 -11.98 10.01 11.17
C ILE A 214 -10.48 9.96 11.48
N ILE A 215 -9.84 8.87 11.07
CA ILE A 215 -8.41 8.64 11.29
C ILE A 215 -7.69 8.58 9.96
N ASN A 216 -6.81 9.53 9.71
CA ASN A 216 -5.96 9.53 8.53
C ASN A 216 -4.73 8.65 8.78
N CYS A 217 -4.58 7.58 8.01
CA CYS A 217 -3.45 6.65 8.07
C CYS A 217 -2.49 6.94 6.91
N PRO A 218 -1.44 7.77 7.10
CA PRO A 218 -0.49 8.10 6.05
C PRO A 218 0.53 6.98 5.81
N PHE A 219 0.89 6.85 4.53
CA PHE A 219 1.88 5.92 4.03
C PHE A 219 2.89 6.65 3.15
N VAL A 220 4.16 6.25 3.29
CA VAL A 220 5.26 6.73 2.47
C VAL A 220 5.76 5.55 1.63
N VAL A 221 5.78 5.74 0.32
CA VAL A 221 6.38 4.83 -0.64
C VAL A 221 7.78 5.31 -0.95
N ARG A 222 8.76 4.45 -0.70
CA ARG A 222 10.19 4.73 -0.93
C ARG A 222 10.74 3.79 -1.99
N LYS A 223 11.52 4.34 -2.91
CA LYS A 223 12.37 3.55 -3.81
C LYS A 223 13.53 2.95 -3.01
N LEU A 224 13.70 1.65 -3.10
CA LEU A 224 14.84 0.97 -2.50
C LEU A 224 16.05 1.02 -3.45
N PRO A 225 17.29 1.02 -2.94
CA PRO A 225 18.45 0.83 -3.80
C PRO A 225 18.50 -0.61 -4.29
N TRP A 226 19.04 -0.83 -5.49
CA TRP A 226 19.21 -2.18 -6.07
C TRP A 226 19.93 -3.17 -5.13
N THR A 227 20.86 -2.68 -4.30
CA THR A 227 21.58 -3.50 -3.31
C THR A 227 20.64 -4.19 -2.31
N TYR A 228 19.44 -3.64 -2.12
CA TYR A 228 18.50 -4.18 -1.16
C TYR A 228 17.92 -5.54 -1.58
N ALA A 229 17.82 -5.80 -2.89
CA ALA A 229 17.25 -7.04 -3.40
C ALA A 229 18.28 -8.14 -3.68
N LEU A 230 19.54 -7.93 -3.29
CA LEU A 230 20.56 -8.98 -3.23
C LEU A 230 20.20 -10.03 -2.15
N PRO A 231 20.40 -11.33 -2.41
CA PRO A 231 19.95 -12.41 -1.52
C PRO A 231 20.67 -12.47 -0.17
N TRP A 232 21.86 -11.86 -0.06
CA TRP A 232 22.64 -11.80 1.19
C TRP A 232 22.37 -10.54 2.03
N ASN A 233 21.46 -9.66 1.61
CA ASN A 233 21.15 -8.46 2.39
C ASN A 233 20.35 -8.84 3.66
N SER A 234 20.97 -8.69 4.82
CA SER A 234 20.38 -9.01 6.13
C SER A 234 19.14 -8.18 6.45
N LYS A 235 18.99 -7.00 5.83
CA LYS A 235 17.83 -6.11 6.04
C LYS A 235 16.55 -6.60 5.37
N ARG A 236 16.60 -7.70 4.61
CA ARG A 236 15.46 -8.31 3.92
C ARG A 236 14.70 -9.32 4.80
N LYS A 237 15.32 -9.78 5.90
CA LYS A 237 14.72 -10.67 6.90
C LYS A 237 13.84 -9.92 7.89
#